data_AF-A0A920PCV8-F1
#
_entry.id   AF-A0A920PCV8-F1
#
_cell.length_a   1.000
_cell.length_b   1.000
_cell.length_c   1.000
_cell.angle_alpha   90.00
_cell.angle_beta   90.00
_cell.angle_gamma   90.00
#
_symmetry.space_group_name_H-M   'P 1'
#
loop_
_entity.id
_entity.type
_entity.pdbx_description
1 polymer ?
#
loop_
_entity_poly.entity_id
_entity_poly.type
_entity_poly.pdbx_seq_one_letter_code
_entity_poly.pdbx_strand_id
1 'polypeptide(L)'
;MIRSRILWKLFVGYVVLILLSTVMVGVLISKQVEKETLKEIEQSLNVRATLLRGMALDIFSLSSKKKHQERIKSLGKVTNTRFTIIRLDGTVLADSQEDPKSMDNHANRPEILAAYSHGQGITTRFSKTIDIK
;
A
#
# COMPACT_ATOMS: atom_id res chain seq x y z
N MET A 1 -29.46 -45.02 2.78
CA MET A 1 -28.96 -45.67 1.54
C MET A 1 -29.71 -45.12 0.33
N ILE A 2 -29.16 -44.12 -0.36
CA ILE A 2 -29.79 -43.49 -1.52
C ILE A 2 -29.62 -44.44 -2.73
N ARG A 3 -30.62 -45.29 -3.00
CA ARG A 3 -30.52 -46.40 -3.99
C ARG A 3 -31.07 -46.05 -5.38
N SER A 4 -31.47 -44.80 -5.63
CA SER A 4 -32.00 -44.36 -6.93
C SER A 4 -30.95 -43.65 -7.76
N ARG A 5 -30.62 -44.22 -8.93
CA ARG A 5 -29.63 -43.66 -9.89
C ARG A 5 -30.00 -42.25 -10.39
N ILE A 6 -31.29 -41.92 -10.44
CA ILE A 6 -31.78 -40.60 -10.87
C ILE A 6 -31.53 -39.56 -9.78
N LEU A 7 -31.87 -39.89 -8.52
CA LEU A 7 -31.65 -39.00 -7.38
C LEU A 7 -30.16 -38.68 -7.18
N TRP A 8 -29.28 -39.65 -7.41
CA TRP A 8 -27.83 -39.42 -7.33
C TRP A 8 -27.33 -38.44 -8.41
N LYS A 9 -27.78 -38.58 -9.65
CA LYS A 9 -27.41 -37.66 -10.74
C LYS A 9 -27.87 -36.22 -10.46
N LEU A 10 -29.10 -36.08 -9.97
CA LEU A 10 -29.65 -34.77 -9.58
C LEU A 10 -28.87 -34.18 -8.41
N PHE A 11 -28.60 -34.98 -7.37
CA PHE A 11 -27.82 -34.56 -6.21
C PHE A 11 -26.44 -34.03 -6.61
N VAL A 12 -25.68 -34.77 -7.43
CA VAL A 12 -24.37 -34.33 -7.91
C VAL A 12 -24.47 -33.04 -8.73
N GLY A 13 -25.49 -32.91 -9.60
CA GLY A 13 -25.73 -31.69 -10.36
C GLY A 13 -25.95 -30.46 -9.46
N TYR A 14 -26.79 -30.58 -8.44
CA TYR A 14 -27.00 -29.51 -7.46
C TYR A 14 -25.74 -29.18 -6.67
N VAL A 15 -24.95 -30.18 -6.24
CA VAL A 15 -23.69 -29.95 -5.53
C VAL A 15 -22.71 -29.18 -6.40
N VAL A 16 -22.54 -29.58 -7.67
CA VAL A 16 -21.65 -28.87 -8.61
C VAL A 16 -22.13 -27.43 -8.84
N LEU A 17 -23.44 -27.22 -8.99
CA LEU A 17 -24.01 -25.89 -9.18
C LEU A 17 -23.80 -24.99 -7.95
N ILE A 18 -23.96 -25.52 -6.74
CA ILE A 18 -23.70 -24.81 -5.48
C ILE A 18 -22.21 -24.49 -5.34
N LEU A 19 -21.32 -25.42 -5.68
CA LEU A 19 -19.88 -25.18 -5.62
C LEU A 19 -19.46 -24.09 -6.61
N LEU A 20 -19.94 -24.15 -7.85
CA LEU A 20 -19.65 -23.14 -8.87
C LEU A 20 -20.16 -21.76 -8.45
N SER A 21 -21.38 -21.68 -7.93
CA SER A 21 -21.94 -20.41 -7.47
C SER A 21 -21.16 -19.85 -6.27
N THR A 22 -20.79 -20.71 -5.32
CA THR A 22 -19.99 -20.32 -4.14
C THR A 22 -18.61 -19.80 -4.54
N VAL A 23 -17.91 -20.50 -5.44
CA VAL A 23 -16.60 -20.06 -5.94
C VAL A 23 -16.71 -18.72 -6.68
N MET A 24 -17.71 -18.58 -7.55
CA MET A 24 -17.93 -17.35 -8.31
C MET A 24 -18.16 -16.16 -7.37
N VAL A 25 -19.04 -16.31 -6.39
CA VAL A 25 -19.31 -15.26 -5.38
C VAL A 25 -18.05 -14.98 -4.56
N GLY A 26 -17.33 -16.01 -4.13
CA GLY A 26 -16.08 -15.86 -3.38
C GLY A 26 -15.05 -15.01 -4.12
N VAL A 27 -14.80 -15.32 -5.40
CA VAL A 27 -13.84 -14.56 -6.23
C VAL A 27 -14.26 -13.10 -6.41
N LEU A 28 -15.55 -12.83 -6.64
CA LEU A 28 -16.05 -11.47 -6.78
C LEU A 28 -15.88 -10.66 -5.49
N ILE A 29 -16.23 -11.25 -4.36
CA ILE A 29 -16.08 -10.62 -3.03
C ILE A 29 -14.60 -10.36 -2.76
N SER A 30 -13.71 -11.32 -2.98
CA SER A 30 -12.27 -11.14 -2.74
C SER A 30 -11.71 -9.96 -3.53
N LYS A 31 -12.05 -9.86 -4.83
CA LYS A 31 -11.62 -8.73 -5.68
C LYS A 31 -12.17 -7.40 -5.20
N GLN A 32 -13.43 -7.37 -4.74
CA GLN A 32 -14.05 -6.16 -4.23
C GLN A 32 -13.39 -5.70 -2.91
N VAL A 33 -13.14 -6.63 -1.99
CA VAL A 33 -12.49 -6.36 -0.71
C VAL A 33 -11.07 -5.84 -0.92
N GLU A 34 -10.29 -6.44 -1.82
CA GLU A 34 -8.95 -5.97 -2.15
C GLU A 34 -8.96 -4.53 -2.65
N LYS A 35 -9.86 -4.21 -3.58
CA LYS A 35 -9.98 -2.87 -4.16
C LYS A 35 -10.35 -1.82 -3.11
N GLU A 36 -11.34 -2.10 -2.26
CA GLU A 36 -11.74 -1.16 -1.21
C GLU A 36 -10.63 -0.99 -0.17
N THR A 37 -9.95 -2.08 0.21
CA THR A 37 -8.82 -2.03 1.15
C THR A 37 -7.69 -1.16 0.59
N LEU A 38 -7.33 -1.30 -0.68
CA LEU A 38 -6.31 -0.47 -1.32
C LEU A 38 -6.69 1.01 -1.34
N LYS A 39 -7.97 1.30 -1.63
CA LYS A 39 -8.50 2.66 -1.62
C LYS A 39 -8.48 3.28 -0.23
N GLU A 40 -8.86 2.53 0.80
CA GLU A 40 -8.77 2.97 2.20
C GLU A 40 -7.31 3.25 2.61
N ILE A 41 -6.38 2.38 2.22
CA ILE A 41 -4.95 2.59 2.45
C ILE A 41 -4.49 3.88 1.78
N GLU A 42 -4.80 4.07 0.50
CA GLU A 42 -4.45 5.28 -0.25
C GLU A 42 -5.00 6.55 0.41
N GLN A 43 -6.28 6.55 0.79
CA GLN A 43 -6.91 7.67 1.48
C GLN A 43 -6.24 7.94 2.83
N SER A 44 -5.96 6.90 3.62
CA SER A 44 -5.29 7.05 4.91
C SER A 44 -3.88 7.65 4.78
N LEU A 45 -3.13 7.25 3.73
CA LEU A 45 -1.80 7.78 3.44
C LEU A 45 -1.88 9.24 3.01
N ASN A 46 -2.85 9.60 2.15
CA ASN A 46 -3.06 10.98 1.72
C ASN A 46 -3.44 11.90 2.89
N VAL A 47 -4.31 11.45 3.80
CA VAL A 47 -4.66 12.21 5.01
C VAL A 47 -3.42 12.41 5.88
N ARG A 48 -2.65 11.36 6.15
CA ARG A 48 -1.41 11.46 6.94
C ARG A 48 -0.39 12.40 6.29
N ALA A 49 -0.19 12.29 4.98
CA ALA A 49 0.71 13.18 4.22
C ALA A 49 0.25 14.65 4.28
N THR A 50 -1.05 14.90 4.18
CA THR A 50 -1.63 16.25 4.26
C THR A 50 -1.45 16.86 5.65
N LEU A 51 -1.71 16.09 6.71
CA LEU A 51 -1.47 16.53 8.10
C LEU A 51 0.02 16.83 8.34
N LEU A 52 0.90 15.98 7.79
CA LEU A 52 2.34 16.17 7.89
C LEU A 52 2.85 17.34 7.06
N ARG A 53 2.19 17.75 5.98
CA ARG A 53 2.60 18.92 5.19
C ARG A 53 2.67 20.20 6.03
N GLY A 54 1.68 20.42 6.90
CA GLY A 54 1.67 21.58 7.81
C GLY A 54 2.81 21.52 8.83
N MET A 55 3.01 20.36 9.45
CA MET A 55 4.12 20.13 10.38
C MET A 55 5.48 20.15 9.70
N ALA A 56 5.55 19.79 8.40
CA ALA A 56 6.79 19.70 7.65
C ALA A 56 7.38 21.07 7.32
N LEU A 57 6.59 22.13 7.23
CA LEU A 57 7.13 23.47 7.03
C LEU A 57 7.81 23.99 8.32
N ASP A 58 7.24 23.69 9.48
CA ASP A 58 7.80 24.10 10.79
C ASP A 58 8.97 23.23 11.24
N ILE A 59 8.90 21.91 11.05
CA ILE A 59 9.93 20.99 11.53
C ILE A 59 11.21 21.09 10.69
N PHE A 60 11.10 21.45 9.41
CA PHE A 60 12.19 21.32 8.44
C PHE A 60 12.79 22.66 7.97
N SER A 61 12.19 23.80 8.30
CA SER A 61 12.77 25.13 8.00
C SER A 61 13.99 25.48 8.86
N LEU A 62 14.21 24.79 9.98
CA LEU A 62 15.18 25.20 11.01
C LEU A 62 16.12 24.09 11.54
N SER A 63 16.17 22.89 10.94
CA SER A 63 16.96 21.75 11.48
C SER A 63 18.07 21.21 10.58
N SER A 64 19.17 20.80 11.21
CA SER A 64 20.26 20.05 10.59
C SER A 64 19.81 18.65 10.13
N LYS A 65 20.38 18.15 9.02
CA LYS A 65 20.07 16.83 8.40
C LYS A 65 19.96 15.67 9.40
N LYS A 66 20.80 15.65 10.45
CA LYS A 66 20.79 14.59 11.47
C LYS A 66 19.50 14.54 12.30
N LYS A 67 18.93 15.72 12.60
CA LYS A 67 17.69 15.85 13.38
C LYS A 67 16.45 15.47 12.56
N HIS A 68 16.52 15.53 11.23
CA HIS A 68 15.46 15.05 10.34
C HIS A 68 15.33 13.52 10.35
N GLN A 69 16.45 12.80 10.30
CA GLN A 69 16.45 11.34 10.27
C GLN A 69 15.86 10.73 11.55
N GLU A 70 16.24 11.24 12.72
CA GLU A 70 15.71 10.75 14.00
C GLU A 70 14.19 10.98 14.15
N ARG A 71 13.71 12.15 13.71
CA ARG A 71 12.27 12.49 13.74
C ARG A 71 11.45 11.64 12.78
N ILE A 72 11.94 11.46 11.55
CA ILE A 72 11.28 10.60 10.56
C ILE A 72 11.23 9.15 11.05
N LYS A 73 12.31 8.64 11.66
CA LYS A 73 12.33 7.30 12.26
C LYS A 73 11.33 7.16 13.42
N SER A 74 11.25 8.13 14.33
CA SER A 74 10.30 8.06 15.45
C SER A 74 8.85 8.12 14.96
N LEU A 75 8.55 9.02 14.02
CA LEU A 75 7.23 9.15 13.42
C LEU A 75 6.81 7.87 12.68
N GLY A 76 7.72 7.28 11.91
CA GLY A 76 7.44 6.04 11.19
C GLY A 76 7.16 4.86 12.12
N LYS A 77 7.85 4.79 13.26
CA LYS A 77 7.58 3.79 14.31
C LYS A 77 6.20 3.98 14.96
N VAL A 78 5.85 5.21 15.35
CA VAL A 78 4.58 5.50 16.03
C VAL A 78 3.36 5.27 15.13
N THR A 79 3.48 5.59 13.84
CA THR A 79 2.38 5.49 12.87
C THR A 79 2.35 4.18 12.09
N ASN A 80 3.34 3.31 12.31
CA ASN A 80 3.61 2.12 11.50
C ASN A 80 3.57 2.42 9.99
N THR A 81 4.14 3.56 9.59
CA THR A 81 4.14 4.06 8.19
C THR A 81 5.57 4.39 7.79
N ARG A 82 5.98 3.96 6.59
CA ARG A 82 7.29 4.38 6.05
C ARG A 82 7.18 5.80 5.50
N PHE A 83 8.03 6.69 6.00
CA PHE A 83 8.19 8.05 5.48
C PHE A 83 9.57 8.23 4.86
N THR A 84 9.60 8.88 3.72
CA THR A 84 10.83 9.24 3.01
C THR A 84 10.74 10.71 2.62
N ILE A 85 11.78 11.48 2.91
CA ILE A 85 11.90 12.88 2.49
C ILE A 85 12.79 12.92 1.26
N ILE A 86 12.27 13.53 0.21
CA ILE A 86 12.91 13.57 -1.10
C ILE A 86 12.99 15.03 -1.53
N ARG A 87 14.15 15.44 -2.04
CA ARG A 87 14.34 16.77 -2.63
C ARG A 87 13.74 16.80 -4.05
N LEU A 88 13.50 18.00 -4.58
CA LEU A 88 13.04 18.24 -5.96
C LEU A 88 13.92 17.59 -7.06
N ASP A 89 15.17 17.22 -6.76
CA ASP A 89 16.08 16.52 -7.68
C ASP A 89 16.04 14.99 -7.51
N GLY A 90 15.12 14.47 -6.69
CA GLY A 90 14.97 13.06 -6.35
C GLY A 90 15.93 12.53 -5.29
N THR A 91 16.82 13.36 -4.74
CA THR A 91 17.74 12.93 -3.67
C THR A 91 16.98 12.64 -2.38
N VAL A 92 17.21 11.46 -1.78
CA VAL A 92 16.65 11.10 -0.48
C VAL A 92 17.42 11.81 0.65
N LEU A 93 16.72 12.57 1.48
CA LEU A 93 17.28 13.31 2.62
C LEU A 93 17.12 12.58 3.96
N ALA A 94 16.02 11.82 4.11
CA ALA A 94 15.69 11.06 5.30
C ALA A 94 14.76 9.89 4.93
N ASP A 95 14.85 8.77 5.64
CA ASP A 95 13.95 7.62 5.51
C ASP A 95 13.74 6.94 6.87
N SER A 96 12.50 6.54 7.17
CA SER A 96 12.16 6.00 8.49
C SER A 96 12.59 4.56 8.70
N GLN A 97 12.93 3.83 7.63
CA GLN A 97 13.33 2.43 7.68
C GLN A 97 14.79 2.25 7.28
N GLU A 98 15.25 2.94 6.24
CA GLU A 98 16.58 2.77 5.65
C GLU A 98 17.53 3.95 5.95
N ASP A 99 18.81 3.79 5.63
CA ASP A 99 19.76 4.90 5.59
C ASP A 99 19.64 5.63 4.24
N PRO A 100 19.32 6.94 4.22
CA PRO A 100 19.30 7.75 2.99
C PRO A 100 20.55 7.64 2.12
N LYS A 101 21.72 7.41 2.74
CA LYS A 101 23.00 7.31 2.02
C LYS A 101 23.13 6.06 1.17
N SER A 102 22.38 4.99 1.48
CA SER A 102 22.38 3.74 0.72
C SER A 102 21.23 3.66 -0.28
N MET A 103 20.42 4.70 -0.41
CA MET A 103 19.26 4.73 -1.30
C MET A 103 19.60 5.40 -2.63
N ASP A 104 19.10 4.82 -3.71
CA ASP A 104 19.18 5.42 -5.05
C ASP A 104 18.40 6.73 -5.13
N ASN A 105 18.73 7.57 -6.10
CA ASN A 105 17.93 8.75 -6.43
C ASN A 105 16.53 8.33 -6.93
N HIS A 106 15.48 8.97 -6.42
CA HIS A 106 14.08 8.64 -6.66
C HIS A 106 13.40 9.50 -7.75
N ALA A 107 14.13 10.36 -8.46
CA ALA A 107 13.57 11.30 -9.45
C ALA A 107 12.73 10.61 -10.55
N ASN A 108 13.15 9.41 -10.97
CA ASN A 108 12.53 8.67 -12.07
C ASN A 108 11.37 7.77 -11.62
N ARG A 109 11.01 7.80 -10.34
CA ARG A 109 9.90 6.99 -9.84
C ARG A 109 8.57 7.56 -10.30
N PRO A 110 7.64 6.73 -10.79
CA PRO A 110 6.38 7.20 -11.37
C PRO A 110 5.53 8.01 -10.37
N GLU A 111 5.54 7.64 -9.08
CA GLU A 111 4.84 8.38 -8.04
C GLU A 111 5.45 9.76 -7.78
N ILE A 112 6.76 9.93 -7.97
CA ILE A 112 7.45 11.22 -7.79
C ILE A 112 7.21 12.12 -9.00
N LEU A 113 7.30 11.56 -10.21
CA LEU A 113 6.97 12.27 -11.45
C LEU A 113 5.51 12.76 -11.45
N ALA A 114 4.56 11.91 -11.04
CA ALA A 114 3.16 12.30 -10.93
C ALA A 114 2.94 13.38 -9.86
N ALA A 115 3.66 13.34 -8.74
CA ALA A 115 3.60 14.37 -7.71
C ALA A 115 4.11 15.73 -8.17
N TYR A 116 5.12 15.79 -9.06
CA TYR A 116 5.55 17.06 -9.65
C TYR A 116 4.46 17.71 -10.51
N SER A 117 3.74 16.93 -11.31
CA SER A 117 2.75 17.47 -12.23
C SER A 117 1.38 17.73 -11.59
N HIS A 118 0.97 16.89 -10.63
CA HIS A 118 -0.39 16.92 -10.05
C HIS A 118 -0.41 17.28 -8.55
N GLY A 119 0.74 17.51 -7.93
CA GLY A 119 0.87 17.77 -6.48
C GLY A 119 0.80 16.52 -5.61
N GLN A 120 0.41 15.37 -6.17
CA GLN A 120 0.39 14.06 -5.51
C GLN A 120 0.61 12.95 -6.54
N GLY A 121 1.15 11.81 -6.11
CA GLY A 121 1.36 10.66 -6.96
C GLY A 121 1.35 9.37 -6.16
N ILE A 122 0.77 8.33 -6.76
CA ILE A 122 0.56 7.02 -6.13
C ILE A 122 1.03 5.95 -7.10
N THR A 123 1.72 4.95 -6.58
CA THR A 123 2.02 3.72 -7.31
C THR A 123 1.86 2.53 -6.38
N THR A 124 1.26 1.46 -6.89
CA THR A 124 1.19 0.17 -6.20
C THR A 124 2.12 -0.79 -6.91
N ARG A 125 2.99 -1.48 -6.16
CA ARG A 125 3.92 -2.48 -6.71
C ARG A 125 3.93 -3.71 -5.83
N PHE A 126 4.13 -4.88 -6.44
CA PHE A 126 4.42 -6.10 -5.70
C PHE A 126 5.77 -5.97 -4.99
N SER A 127 5.81 -6.28 -3.70
CA SER A 127 7.05 -6.36 -2.94
C SER A 127 7.51 -7.81 -2.86
N LYS A 128 8.59 -8.14 -3.59
CA LYS A 128 9.18 -9.49 -3.60
C LYS A 128 9.63 -10.00 -2.22
N THR A 129 9.75 -9.11 -1.23
CA THR A 129 10.15 -9.43 0.14
C THR A 129 9.01 -9.87 1.06
N ILE A 130 7.74 -9.73 0.66
CA ILE A 130 6.59 -10.14 1.49
C ILE A 130 6.17 -11.59 1.19
N ASP A 131 6.60 -12.15 0.07
CA ASP A 131 6.18 -13.48 -0.43
C ASP A 131 7.07 -14.65 0.06
N ILE A 132 7.99 -14.39 0.99
CA ILE A 132 8.95 -15.39 1.52
C ILE A 132 8.59 -15.77 2.97
N LYS A 133 7.31 -15.79 3.35
CA LYS A 133 6.92 -16.20 4.70
C LYS A 133 5.75 -17.17 4.72
#